data_AF-A0A960L7Y0-F1
#
_entry.id   AF-A0A960L7Y0-F1
#
_cell.length_a   1.000
_cell.length_b   1.000
_cell.length_c   1.000
_cell.angle_alpha   90.00
_cell.angle_beta   90.00
_cell.angle_gamma   90.00
#
_symmetry.space_group_name_H-M   'P 1'
#
loop_
_entity.id
_entity.type
_entity.pdbx_description
1 polymer ?
#
loop_
_entity_poly.entity_id
_entity_poly.type
_entity_poly.pdbx_seq_one_letter_code
_entity_poly.pdbx_strand_id
1 'polypeptide(L)'
;MKIVVASANPVKLRAAELGYARMFPDHAVTSEGLSVPSGVADQPLTDAETLEGARNRAQGVAALRPDADLCFGVEGGIEDEGGEMTAFAWVVALGRDPQGRPL
;
A
#
# COMPACT_ATOMS: atom_id res chain seq x y z
N MET A 1 1.40 -10.94 -13.42
CA MET A 1 1.89 -10.14 -12.27
C MET A 1 1.01 -10.42 -11.08
N LYS A 2 1.58 -10.71 -9.91
CA LYS A 2 0.87 -10.87 -8.65
C LYS A 2 1.08 -9.64 -7.79
N ILE A 3 -0.01 -8.93 -7.50
CA ILE A 3 0.01 -7.79 -6.58
C ILE A 3 -0.66 -8.17 -5.25
N VAL A 4 -0.10 -7.68 -4.15
CA VAL A 4 -0.68 -7.85 -2.82
C VAL A 4 -0.88 -6.49 -2.18
N VAL A 5 -2.10 -6.21 -1.70
CA VAL A 5 -2.45 -4.96 -1.03
C VAL A 5 -2.63 -5.21 0.45
N ALA A 6 -2.00 -4.40 1.29
CA ALA A 6 -2.07 -4.46 2.74
C ALA A 6 -3.39 -3.91 3.32
N SER A 7 -4.50 -4.37 2.76
CA SER A 7 -5.85 -4.10 3.26
C SER A 7 -6.83 -5.19 2.84
N ALA A 8 -7.76 -5.53 3.73
CA ALA A 8 -8.94 -6.32 3.39
C ALA A 8 -10.08 -5.48 2.79
N ASN A 9 -9.91 -4.15 2.65
CA ASN A 9 -10.94 -3.30 2.08
C ASN A 9 -11.00 -3.47 0.54
N PRO A 10 -12.13 -3.91 -0.02
CA PRO A 10 -12.25 -4.15 -1.47
C PRO A 10 -12.04 -2.89 -2.31
N VAL A 11 -12.32 -1.69 -1.77
CA VAL A 11 -12.08 -0.42 -2.45
C VAL A 11 -10.59 -0.17 -2.65
N LYS A 12 -9.75 -0.45 -1.64
CA LYS A 12 -8.30 -0.28 -1.73
C LYS A 12 -7.68 -1.28 -2.70
N LEU A 13 -8.15 -2.53 -2.67
CA LEU A 13 -7.73 -3.55 -3.64
C LEU A 13 -8.07 -3.13 -5.07
N ARG A 14 -9.32 -2.67 -5.29
CA ARG A 14 -9.77 -2.21 -6.60
C ARG A 14 -9.01 -0.98 -7.10
N ALA A 15 -8.67 -0.05 -6.21
CA ALA A 15 -7.86 1.13 -6.56
C ALA A 15 -6.46 0.71 -7.06
N ALA A 16 -5.82 -0.24 -6.39
CA ALA A 16 -4.51 -0.76 -6.80
C ALA A 16 -4.58 -1.48 -8.16
N GLU A 17 -5.61 -2.31 -8.39
CA GLU A 17 -5.85 -2.97 -9.69
C GLU A 17 -6.02 -1.96 -10.82
N LEU A 18 -6.84 -0.93 -10.61
CA LEU A 18 -7.08 0.12 -11.61
C LEU A 18 -5.82 0.93 -11.89
N GLY A 19 -5.03 1.25 -10.86
CA GLY A 19 -3.74 1.92 -11.00
C GLY A 19 -2.76 1.07 -11.81
N TYR A 20 -2.64 -0.22 -11.46
CA TYR A 20 -1.79 -1.17 -12.17
C TYR A 20 -2.20 -1.31 -13.65
N ALA A 21 -3.48 -1.51 -13.93
CA ALA A 21 -3.99 -1.69 -15.29
C ALA A 21 -3.77 -0.43 -16.16
N ARG A 22 -3.78 0.78 -15.58
CA ARG A 22 -3.45 2.00 -16.32
C ARG A 22 -1.96 2.10 -16.66
N MET A 23 -1.09 1.62 -15.77
CA MET A 23 0.36 1.63 -16.00
C MET A 23 0.82 0.51 -16.94
N PHE A 24 0.16 -0.65 -16.88
CA PHE A 24 0.53 -1.87 -17.61
C PHE A 24 -0.70 -2.49 -18.29
N PRO A 25 -1.25 -1.87 -19.34
CA PRO A 25 -2.53 -2.27 -19.94
C PRO A 25 -2.51 -3.68 -20.55
N ASP A 26 -1.36 -4.14 -21.03
CA ASP A 26 -1.21 -5.44 -21.69
C ASP A 26 -0.79 -6.56 -20.73
N HIS A 27 -0.67 -6.27 -19.43
CA HIS A 27 -0.22 -7.23 -18.43
C HIS A 27 -1.39 -7.74 -17.57
N ALA A 28 -1.63 -9.05 -17.62
CA ALA A 28 -2.56 -9.69 -16.72
C ALA A 28 -2.07 -9.59 -15.26
N VAL A 29 -2.99 -9.20 -14.37
CA VAL A 29 -2.74 -9.05 -12.94
C VAL A 29 -3.65 -9.97 -12.13
N THR A 30 -3.10 -10.63 -11.12
CA THR A 30 -3.85 -11.23 -10.03
C THR A 30 -3.59 -10.44 -8.76
N SER A 31 -4.63 -10.22 -7.97
CA SER A 31 -4.61 -9.34 -6.81
C SER A 31 -5.09 -10.08 -5.57
N GLU A 32 -4.52 -9.75 -4.41
CA GLU A 32 -4.99 -10.25 -3.12
C GLU A 32 -4.88 -9.15 -2.06
N GLY A 33 -5.91 -9.04 -1.23
CA GLY A 33 -5.91 -8.16 -0.07
C GLY A 33 -5.57 -8.93 1.21
N LEU A 34 -4.61 -8.43 1.99
CA LEU A 34 -4.24 -9.00 3.30
C LEU A 34 -4.25 -7.92 4.38
N SER A 35 -4.83 -8.24 5.53
CA SER A 35 -4.79 -7.34 6.69
C SER A 35 -3.49 -7.57 7.46
N VAL A 36 -2.76 -6.50 7.71
CA VAL A 36 -1.55 -6.46 8.55
C VAL A 36 -1.62 -5.21 9.44
N PRO A 37 -1.01 -5.22 10.64
CA PRO A 37 -0.97 -4.03 11.48
C PRO A 37 -0.14 -2.92 10.80
N SER A 38 -0.54 -1.66 11.00
CA SER A 38 0.24 -0.48 10.57
C SER A 38 1.36 -0.14 11.54
N GLY A 39 1.27 -0.56 12.80
CA GLY A 39 2.25 -0.22 13.84
C GLY A 39 2.22 1.24 14.30
N VAL A 40 1.27 2.03 13.81
CA VAL A 40 1.00 3.43 14.20
C VAL A 40 -0.45 3.56 14.71
N ALA A 41 -0.89 4.76 15.07
CA ALA A 41 -2.27 4.99 15.50
C ALA A 41 -3.30 4.59 14.42
N ASP A 42 -4.52 4.20 14.85
CA ASP A 42 -5.62 3.89 13.92
C ASP A 42 -6.01 5.09 13.05
N GLN A 43 -5.80 6.32 13.56
CA GLN A 43 -5.92 7.58 12.83
C GLN A 43 -4.61 8.35 12.95
N PRO A 44 -3.69 8.22 11.97
CA PRO A 44 -2.48 9.03 11.92
C PRO A 44 -2.81 10.52 11.80
N LEU A 45 -2.07 11.36 12.55
CA LEU A 45 -2.30 12.81 12.66
C LEU A 45 -1.21 13.65 11.99
N THR A 46 -0.24 13.02 11.33
CA THR A 46 0.86 13.69 10.64
C THR A 46 1.18 12.97 9.33
N ASP A 47 1.77 13.70 8.37
CA ASP A 47 2.31 13.11 7.14
C ASP A 47 3.29 11.97 7.43
N ALA A 48 4.23 12.19 8.35
CA ALA A 48 5.27 11.24 8.70
C ALA A 48 4.72 9.94 9.30
N GLU A 49 3.78 10.02 10.24
CA GLU A 49 3.13 8.84 10.84
C GLU A 49 2.30 8.07 9.80
N THR A 50 1.60 8.79 8.91
CA THR A 50 0.82 8.17 7.83
C THR A 50 1.72 7.41 6.86
N LEU A 51 2.88 7.99 6.50
CA LEU A 51 3.88 7.33 5.67
C LEU A 51 4.48 6.11 6.36
N GLU A 52 4.77 6.20 7.66
CA GLU A 52 5.27 5.08 8.46
C GLU A 52 4.26 3.92 8.47
N GLY A 53 2.98 4.19 8.72
CA GLY A 53 1.91 3.20 8.65
C GLY A 53 1.84 2.51 7.29
N ALA A 54 1.91 3.28 6.20
CA ALA A 54 1.93 2.73 4.85
C ALA A 54 3.16 1.84 4.59
N ARG A 55 4.36 2.25 5.05
CA ARG A 55 5.59 1.44 4.92
C ARG A 55 5.51 0.14 5.70
N ASN A 56 5.10 0.20 6.96
CA ASN A 56 4.94 -0.96 7.83
C ASN A 56 3.95 -1.97 7.23
N ARG A 57 2.83 -1.46 6.68
CA ARG A 57 1.86 -2.29 5.96
C ARG A 57 2.46 -2.97 4.73
N ALA A 58 3.15 -2.21 3.87
CA ALA A 58 3.77 -2.76 2.66
C ALA A 58 4.81 -3.84 2.99
N GLN A 59 5.66 -3.60 4.00
CA GLN A 59 6.66 -4.55 4.48
C GLN A 59 6.00 -5.80 5.11
N GLY A 60 4.94 -5.61 5.89
CA GLY A 60 4.18 -6.69 6.52
C GLY A 60 3.62 -7.67 5.50
N VAL A 61 2.96 -7.18 4.44
CA VAL A 61 2.47 -8.08 3.38
C VAL A 61 3.59 -8.68 2.54
N ALA A 62 4.68 -7.94 2.28
CA ALA A 62 5.84 -8.47 1.55
C ALA A 62 6.52 -9.62 2.29
N ALA A 63 6.55 -9.57 3.63
CA ALA A 63 7.07 -10.65 4.46
C ALA A 63 6.16 -11.89 4.45
N LEU A 64 4.84 -11.68 4.47
CA LEU A 64 3.85 -12.78 4.41
C LEU A 64 3.72 -13.39 3.01
N ARG A 65 4.04 -12.62 1.95
CA ARG A 65 3.86 -12.99 0.55
C ARG A 65 5.16 -12.79 -0.23
N PRO A 66 6.16 -13.65 0.02
CA PRO A 66 7.43 -13.60 -0.71
C PRO A 66 7.26 -13.91 -2.21
N ASP A 67 6.12 -14.48 -2.59
CA ASP A 67 5.73 -14.79 -3.96
C ASP A 67 5.02 -13.64 -4.69
N ALA A 68 4.81 -12.49 -4.02
CA ALA A 68 4.26 -11.29 -4.65
C ALA A 68 5.34 -10.56 -5.46
N ASP A 69 4.97 -10.10 -6.65
CA ASP A 69 5.84 -9.27 -7.49
C ASP A 69 5.84 -7.81 -7.04
N LEU A 70 4.67 -7.34 -6.57
CA LEU A 70 4.47 -6.00 -6.02
C LEU A 70 3.59 -6.05 -4.76
N CYS A 71 4.01 -5.34 -3.72
CA CYS A 71 3.29 -5.18 -2.47
C CYS A 71 2.94 -3.71 -2.24
N PHE A 72 1.69 -3.43 -1.86
CA PHE A 72 1.20 -2.08 -1.64
C PHE A 72 0.75 -1.86 -0.20
N GLY A 73 1.29 -0.85 0.46
CA GLY A 73 0.76 -0.28 1.69
C GLY A 73 -0.05 0.97 1.38
N VAL A 74 -1.27 1.06 1.90
CA VAL A 74 -2.16 2.22 1.71
C VAL A 74 -2.71 2.68 3.06
N GLU A 75 -2.25 3.82 3.53
CA GLU A 75 -2.64 4.39 4.82
C GLU A 75 -3.29 5.76 4.61
N GLY A 76 -4.43 5.98 5.25
CA GLY A 76 -5.09 7.28 5.26
C GLY A 76 -4.65 8.05 6.50
N GLY A 77 -4.44 9.35 6.36
CA GLY A 77 -4.02 10.23 7.45
C GLY A 77 -4.79 11.55 7.41
N ILE A 78 -4.70 12.27 8.51
CA ILE A 78 -5.09 13.67 8.57
C ILE A 78 -3.91 14.50 9.08
N GLU A 79 -3.85 15.76 8.71
CA GLU A 79 -2.84 16.71 9.20
C GLU A 79 -3.50 18.07 9.38
N ASP A 80 -3.20 18.71 10.51
CA ASP A 80 -3.63 20.07 10.82
C ASP A 80 -2.52 21.04 10.42
N GLU A 81 -2.77 21.82 9.38
CA GLU A 81 -1.88 22.88 8.93
C GLU A 81 -2.51 24.24 9.24
N GLY A 82 -2.19 24.78 10.42
CA GLY A 82 -2.62 26.13 10.79
C GLY A 82 -4.11 26.27 11.11
N GLY A 83 -4.74 25.21 11.63
CA GLY A 83 -6.16 25.17 11.99
C GLY A 83 -7.07 24.65 10.88
N GLU A 84 -6.51 24.29 9.72
CA GLU A 84 -7.22 23.60 8.64
C GLU A 84 -6.83 22.11 8.63
N MET A 85 -7.84 21.24 8.69
CA MET A 85 -7.64 19.79 8.68
C MET A 85 -7.70 19.26 7.25
N THR A 86 -6.60 18.66 6.79
CA THR A 86 -6.52 18.00 5.48
C THR A 86 -6.51 16.49 5.65
N ALA A 87 -7.35 15.78 4.87
CA ALA A 87 -7.30 14.32 4.78
C ALA A 87 -6.54 13.90 3.52
N PHE A 88 -5.63 12.93 3.66
CA PHE A 88 -4.79 12.43 2.58
C PHE A 88 -4.51 10.93 2.75
N ALA A 89 -3.74 10.35 1.83
CA ALA A 89 -3.28 8.98 1.95
C ALA A 89 -1.87 8.81 1.37
N TRP A 90 -1.07 7.99 2.05
CA TRP A 90 0.18 7.49 1.50
C TRP A 90 -0.01 6.14 0.82
N VAL A 91 0.62 5.99 -0.35
CA VAL A 91 0.74 4.72 -1.05
C VAL A 91 2.22 4.36 -1.17
N VAL A 92 2.61 3.24 -0.59
CA VAL A 92 3.97 2.70 -0.67
C VAL A 92 3.93 1.43 -1.48
N ALA A 93 4.71 1.38 -2.56
CA ALA A 93 4.88 0.18 -3.39
C ALA A 93 6.27 -0.41 -3.14
N LEU A 94 6.34 -1.70 -2.83
CA LEU A 94 7.56 -2.49 -2.78
C LEU A 94 7.54 -3.47 -3.94
N GLY A 95 8.48 -3.31 -4.87
CA GLY A 95 8.64 -4.22 -6.00
C GLY A 95 9.83 -5.13 -5.85
N ARG A 96 9.80 -6.24 -6.59
CA ARG A 96 10.95 -7.09 -6.80
C ARG A 96 11.35 -7.09 -8.26
N ASP A 97 12.65 -7.21 -8.51
CA ASP A 97 13.14 -7.47 -9.85
C ASP A 97 12.85 -8.94 -10.26
N PRO A 98 13.09 -9.33 -11.53
CA PRO A 98 12.86 -10.70 -11.99
C PRO A 98 13.70 -11.77 -11.27
N GLN A 99 14.72 -11.37 -10.50
CA GLN A 99 15.56 -12.25 -9.69
C GLN A 99 15.13 -12.27 -8.20
N GLY A 100 14.02 -11.60 -7.86
CA GLY A 100 13.45 -11.56 -6.52
C GLY A 100 14.11 -10.54 -5.57
N ARG A 101 15.03 -9.71 -6.06
CA ARG A 101 15.69 -8.67 -5.25
C ARG A 101 14.77 -7.45 -5.10
N PRO A 102 14.82 -6.71 -3.97
CA PRO A 102 14.08 -5.45 -3.84
C PRO A 102 14.46 -4.47 -4.95
N LEU A 103 13.46 -3.80 -5.55
CA LEU A 103 13.64 -2.67 -6.46
C LEU A 103 13.89 -1.36 -5.69
#